data_AF-A0A2D4MQ86-F1
#
_entry.id   AF-A0A2D4MQ86-F1
#
_cell.length_a   1.000
_cell.length_b   1.000
_cell.length_c   1.000
_cell.angle_alpha   90.00
_cell.angle_beta   90.00
_cell.angle_gamma   90.00
#
_symmetry.space_group_name_H-M   'P 1'
#
loop_
_entity.id
_entity.type
_entity.pdbx_description
1 polymer ?
#
loop_
_entity_poly.entity_id
_entity_poly.type
_entity_poly.pdbx_seq_one_letter_code
_entity_poly.pdbx_strand_id
1 'polypeptide(L)'
;FQLLKKTEWDNVLYSYRDHFNSQQKHSSAICISASLAKQESSHYKDLVYGCLKIPPRCMFDHPDAETTLNHLISGFENFEKKINYSFKNKAYLLQAFTHASYHYNTITDCYQRLEFLGDAILDYLITKHLYEDPRQHSPGVLTDLRSALVNNTIFASLAVKYDYHKYFKAVSPELFHVIDDFVQFQMEK
;
A
#
# COMPACT_ATOMS: atom_id res chain seq x y z
N PHE A 1 -27.43 -4.89 16.80
CA PHE A 1 -26.01 -4.95 17.24
C PHE A 1 -25.31 -3.59 17.17
N GLN A 2 -26.03 -2.51 17.50
CA GLN A 2 -25.70 -1.16 17.01
C GLN A 2 -25.74 -0.07 18.09
N LEU A 3 -25.70 -0.43 19.38
CA LEU A 3 -25.95 0.54 20.47
C LEU A 3 -24.86 0.64 21.55
N LEU A 4 -23.70 0.00 21.37
CA LEU A 4 -22.66 -0.04 22.41
C LEU A 4 -21.28 0.54 22.00
N LYS A 5 -21.18 1.23 20.87
CA LYS A 5 -19.91 1.85 20.42
C LYS A 5 -19.95 3.37 20.26
N LYS A 6 -21.03 4.05 20.65
CA LYS A 6 -21.13 5.51 20.41
C LYS A 6 -20.43 6.37 21.47
N THR A 7 -20.31 5.88 22.70
CA THR A 7 -19.81 6.69 23.83
C THR A 7 -18.28 6.65 24.03
N GLU A 8 -17.57 5.69 23.44
CA GLU A 8 -16.11 5.59 23.61
C GLU A 8 -15.32 6.35 22.52
N TRP A 9 -15.93 6.65 21.37
CA TRP A 9 -15.23 7.29 20.25
C TRP A 9 -15.24 8.83 20.30
N ASP A 10 -16.27 9.43 20.92
CA ASP A 10 -16.40 10.88 20.99
C ASP A 10 -15.31 11.52 21.89
N ASN A 11 -14.84 10.80 22.92
CA ASN A 11 -13.75 11.26 23.79
C ASN A 11 -12.36 11.16 23.12
N VAL A 12 -12.16 10.23 22.19
CA VAL A 12 -10.89 10.08 21.47
C VAL A 12 -10.74 11.19 20.42
N LEU A 13 -11.82 11.57 19.74
CA LEU A 13 -11.78 12.58 18.67
C LEU A 13 -11.66 14.02 19.21
N TYR A 14 -12.20 14.31 20.39
CA TYR A 14 -12.07 15.65 20.99
C TYR A 14 -10.61 15.99 21.36
N SER A 15 -9.83 14.99 21.81
CA SER A 15 -8.41 15.19 22.13
C SER A 15 -7.51 15.38 20.92
N TYR A 16 -7.92 14.91 19.73
CA TYR A 16 -7.10 15.01 18.50
C TYR A 16 -7.29 16.35 17.77
N ARG A 17 -8.42 17.03 17.99
CA ARG A 17 -8.74 18.29 17.28
C ARG A 17 -7.96 19.49 17.80
N ASP A 18 -7.52 19.48 19.06
CA ASP A 18 -6.73 20.57 19.64
C ASP A 18 -5.21 20.41 19.40
N HIS A 19 -4.73 19.19 19.12
CA HIS A 19 -3.30 18.93 18.98
C HIS A 19 -2.72 19.25 17.58
N PHE A 20 -3.58 19.38 16.55
CA PHE A 20 -3.13 19.56 15.16
C PHE A 20 -2.87 21.03 14.77
N ASN A 21 -3.29 22.02 15.59
CA ASN A 21 -3.11 23.45 15.31
C ASN A 21 -1.87 24.09 15.97
N SER A 22 -1.04 23.31 16.70
CA SER A 22 0.11 23.86 17.45
C SER A 22 1.49 23.49 16.88
N GLN A 23 1.58 22.57 15.92
CA GLN A 23 2.88 22.17 15.33
C GLN A 23 3.05 22.66 13.89
N GLN A 24 3.07 23.99 13.75
CA GLN A 24 3.67 24.65 12.60
C GLN A 24 4.71 25.64 13.13
N LYS A 25 5.90 25.14 13.49
CA LYS A 25 7.14 25.94 13.63
C LYS A 25 8.40 25.08 13.86
N HIS A 26 9.38 25.30 12.98
CA HIS A 26 10.81 25.06 13.08
C HIS A 26 11.41 23.63 12.99
N SER A 27 12.04 23.41 11.82
CA SER A 27 13.47 23.11 11.63
C SER A 27 14.04 21.71 11.91
N SER A 28 14.44 21.06 10.80
CA SER A 28 15.74 20.43 10.51
C SER A 28 16.35 19.34 11.41
N ALA A 29 16.73 18.25 10.71
CA ALA A 29 17.96 17.45 10.83
C ALA A 29 17.90 16.05 11.49
N ILE A 30 18.83 15.23 11.01
CA ILE A 30 18.96 13.77 11.03
C ILE A 30 19.86 13.33 12.20
N CYS A 31 19.86 12.01 12.50
CA CYS A 31 20.90 11.17 13.15
C CYS A 31 20.63 10.77 14.62
N ILE A 32 20.33 9.50 14.91
CA ILE A 32 21.23 8.35 15.21
C ILE A 32 22.04 8.52 16.53
N SER A 33 21.70 7.72 17.55
CA SER A 33 22.58 6.88 18.40
C SER A 33 22.23 6.83 19.91
N ALA A 34 22.23 5.59 20.41
CA ALA A 34 22.72 5.05 21.69
C ALA A 34 22.51 5.76 23.06
N SER A 35 21.89 4.98 23.96
CA SER A 35 22.14 4.82 25.41
C SER A 35 22.58 6.00 26.28
N LEU A 36 21.74 6.35 27.28
CA LEU A 36 22.14 6.52 28.68
C LEU A 36 20.91 6.64 29.61
N ALA A 37 21.04 6.04 30.79
CA ALA A 37 20.00 5.84 31.80
C ALA A 37 19.68 7.09 32.64
N LYS A 38 18.41 7.27 33.04
CA LYS A 38 17.91 7.34 34.43
C LYS A 38 16.44 7.81 34.50
N GLN A 39 15.77 7.33 35.54
CA GLN A 39 14.34 7.42 35.89
C GLN A 39 13.82 8.87 36.02
N GLU A 40 12.57 9.15 35.61
CA GLU A 40 11.41 9.30 36.52
C GLU A 40 10.13 9.71 35.76
N SER A 41 9.00 9.49 36.43
CA SER A 41 7.64 9.25 35.93
C SER A 41 6.91 10.41 35.24
N SER A 42 6.11 10.12 34.21
CA SER A 42 4.72 10.60 34.13
C SER A 42 3.92 9.85 33.04
N HIS A 43 3.13 8.90 33.53
CA HIS A 43 1.79 8.49 33.08
C HIS A 43 1.23 9.01 31.74
N TYR A 44 1.82 8.63 30.61
CA TYR A 44 1.09 8.44 29.35
C TYR A 44 1.25 6.98 28.96
N LYS A 45 0.16 6.21 29.02
CA LYS A 45 0.13 4.89 28.39
C LYS A 45 0.17 5.17 26.90
N ASP A 46 1.37 5.16 26.34
CA ASP A 46 1.58 5.03 24.91
C ASP A 46 0.65 3.91 24.43
N LEU A 47 -0.25 4.22 23.51
CA LEU A 47 -0.84 3.20 22.65
C LEU A 47 0.29 2.64 21.80
N VAL A 48 1.10 1.76 22.41
CA VAL A 48 2.12 0.98 21.75
C VAL A 48 1.37 -0.05 20.94
N TYR A 49 0.86 0.35 19.77
CA TYR A 49 0.77 -0.59 18.67
C TYR A 49 2.20 -1.13 18.53
N GLY A 50 2.41 -2.38 18.94
CA GLY A 50 3.73 -3.00 19.08
C GLY A 50 4.67 -2.61 17.94
N CYS A 51 5.96 -2.44 18.24
CA CYS A 51 6.97 -2.12 17.23
C CYS A 51 6.79 -3.04 16.02
N LEU A 52 6.38 -2.47 14.88
CA LEU A 52 6.26 -3.17 13.61
C LEU A 52 7.66 -3.64 13.25
N LYS A 53 7.92 -4.94 13.46
CA LYS A 53 9.16 -5.55 12.98
C LYS A 53 9.16 -5.42 11.47
N ILE A 54 10.18 -4.76 10.93
CA ILE A 54 10.37 -4.65 9.49
C ILE A 54 10.51 -6.09 8.97
N PRO A 55 9.64 -6.53 8.04
CA PRO A 55 9.75 -7.85 7.48
C PRO A 55 11.13 -8.01 6.83
N PRO A 56 11.70 -9.24 6.86
CA PRO A 56 12.97 -9.51 6.20
C PRO A 56 12.89 -9.09 4.73
N ARG A 57 14.05 -8.77 4.13
CA ARG A 57 14.13 -8.35 2.73
C ARG A 57 13.38 -9.37 1.87
N CYS A 58 12.61 -8.90 0.90
CA CYS A 58 11.88 -9.74 -0.04
C CYS A 58 12.77 -10.55 -1.01
N MET A 59 14.08 -10.46 -0.84
CA MET A 59 15.09 -10.99 -1.74
C MET A 59 15.74 -12.23 -1.11
N PHE A 60 15.82 -13.32 -1.85
CA PHE A 60 16.53 -14.52 -1.42
C PHE A 60 18.04 -14.30 -1.40
N ASP A 61 18.74 -15.02 -0.52
CA ASP A 61 20.20 -15.00 -0.47
C ASP A 61 20.76 -15.75 -1.71
N HIS A 62 21.15 -15.00 -2.74
CA HIS A 62 21.72 -15.54 -3.98
C HIS A 62 22.96 -14.72 -4.37
N PRO A 63 24.08 -15.36 -4.80
CA PRO A 63 25.34 -14.67 -5.09
C PRO A 63 25.19 -13.57 -6.16
N ASP A 64 24.36 -13.81 -7.18
CA ASP A 64 24.11 -12.86 -8.29
C ASP A 64 22.75 -12.15 -8.20
N ALA A 65 22.18 -12.06 -7.00
CA ALA A 65 20.82 -11.55 -6.82
C ALA A 65 20.67 -10.11 -7.34
N GLU A 66 21.67 -9.26 -7.07
CA GLU A 66 21.64 -7.83 -7.44
C GLU A 66 21.75 -7.62 -8.95
N THR A 67 22.63 -8.36 -9.63
CA THR A 67 22.75 -8.33 -11.09
C THR A 67 21.45 -8.78 -11.77
N THR A 68 20.86 -9.86 -11.28
CA THR A 68 19.58 -10.38 -11.77
C THR A 68 18.45 -9.38 -11.54
N LEU A 69 18.43 -8.75 -10.37
CA LEU A 69 17.46 -7.71 -10.04
C LEU A 69 17.55 -6.55 -11.03
N ASN A 70 18.75 -6.02 -11.26
CA ASN A 70 18.99 -4.90 -12.19
C ASN A 70 18.53 -5.23 -13.62
N HIS A 71 18.72 -6.47 -14.07
CA HIS A 71 18.22 -6.91 -15.37
C HIS A 71 16.68 -6.97 -15.40
N LEU A 72 16.05 -7.54 -14.37
CA LEU A 72 14.60 -7.72 -14.31
C LEU A 72 13.83 -6.40 -14.12
N ILE A 73 14.43 -5.42 -13.45
CA ILE A 73 13.81 -4.10 -13.22
C ILE A 73 14.08 -3.09 -14.34
N SER A 74 14.82 -3.47 -15.38
CA SER A 74 15.06 -2.59 -16.53
C SER A 74 13.73 -2.08 -17.10
N GLY A 75 13.60 -0.75 -17.24
CA GLY A 75 12.40 -0.09 -17.73
C GLY A 75 11.40 0.35 -16.65
N PHE A 76 11.51 -0.12 -15.41
CA PHE A 76 10.63 0.29 -14.31
C PHE A 76 10.79 1.76 -13.90
N GLU A 77 11.89 2.42 -14.26
CA GLU A 77 12.03 3.87 -14.08
C GLU A 77 10.88 4.68 -14.73
N ASN A 78 10.34 4.20 -15.85
CA ASN A 78 9.20 4.86 -16.49
C ASN A 78 7.91 4.67 -15.68
N PHE A 79 7.74 3.50 -15.06
CA PHE A 79 6.63 3.23 -14.17
C PHE A 79 6.69 4.11 -12.91
N GLU A 80 7.85 4.22 -12.27
CA GLU A 80 8.05 5.06 -11.08
C GLU A 80 7.75 6.53 -11.34
N LYS A 81 8.11 7.04 -12.52
CA LYS A 81 7.72 8.38 -12.97
C LYS A 81 6.22 8.52 -13.16
N LYS A 82 5.56 7.49 -13.74
CA LYS A 82 4.10 7.49 -13.98
C LYS A 82 3.31 7.57 -12.66
N ILE A 83 3.72 6.82 -11.65
CA ILE A 83 3.06 6.80 -10.32
C ILE A 83 3.60 7.88 -9.37
N ASN A 84 4.60 8.66 -9.80
CA ASN A 84 5.29 9.68 -9.01
C ASN A 84 5.80 9.15 -7.66
N TYR A 85 6.38 7.94 -7.66
CA TYR A 85 6.90 7.28 -6.46
C TYR A 85 8.19 6.53 -6.78
N SER A 86 9.24 6.79 -5.99
CA SER A 86 10.54 6.12 -6.11
C SER A 86 10.69 5.08 -5.00
N PHE A 87 10.82 3.81 -5.39
CA PHE A 87 11.03 2.71 -4.46
C PHE A 87 12.45 2.74 -3.90
N LYS A 88 12.57 2.75 -2.57
CA LYS A 88 13.87 2.58 -1.88
C LYS A 88 14.49 1.22 -2.14
N ASN A 89 13.66 0.18 -2.20
CA ASN A 89 14.07 -1.17 -2.53
C ASN A 89 13.25 -1.68 -3.74
N LYS A 90 13.93 -1.81 -4.89
CA LYS A 90 13.33 -2.22 -6.17
C LYS A 90 12.89 -3.69 -6.17
N ALA A 91 13.38 -4.50 -5.24
CA ALA A 91 12.93 -5.89 -5.11
C ALA A 91 11.43 -5.98 -4.75
N TYR A 92 10.88 -5.03 -3.99
CA TYR A 92 9.42 -4.98 -3.74
C TYR A 92 8.63 -4.60 -5.00
N LEU A 93 9.18 -3.72 -5.83
CA LEU A 93 8.59 -3.38 -7.10
C LEU A 93 8.58 -4.60 -8.04
N LEU A 94 9.70 -5.31 -8.14
CA LEU A 94 9.77 -6.56 -8.91
C LEU A 94 8.75 -7.59 -8.39
N GLN A 95 8.71 -7.82 -7.07
CA GLN A 95 7.77 -8.74 -6.44
C GLN A 95 6.32 -8.38 -6.77
N ALA A 96 5.95 -7.09 -6.68
CA ALA A 96 4.59 -6.62 -6.95
C ALA A 96 4.13 -6.86 -8.39
N PHE A 97 5.06 -6.94 -9.35
CA PHE A 97 4.77 -7.16 -10.76
C PHE A 97 5.04 -8.61 -11.23
N THR A 98 5.43 -9.51 -10.35
CA THR A 98 5.77 -10.90 -10.68
C THR A 98 4.60 -11.83 -10.43
N HIS A 99 4.01 -12.37 -11.51
CA HIS A 99 3.01 -13.42 -11.43
C HIS A 99 3.64 -14.78 -11.08
N ALA A 100 2.86 -15.67 -10.47
CA ALA A 100 3.32 -17.00 -10.05
C ALA A 100 3.85 -17.86 -11.22
N SER A 101 3.40 -17.61 -12.46
CA SER A 101 3.91 -18.32 -13.63
C SER A 101 5.27 -17.82 -14.15
N TYR A 102 5.78 -16.69 -13.63
CA TYR A 102 7.02 -16.08 -14.12
C TYR A 102 8.27 -16.72 -13.49
N HIS A 103 8.65 -17.89 -14.01
CA HIS A 103 9.77 -18.68 -13.50
C HIS A 103 11.17 -18.05 -13.68
N TYR A 104 11.30 -16.98 -14.47
CA TYR A 104 12.57 -16.27 -14.65
C TYR A 104 12.98 -15.46 -13.40
N ASN A 105 12.02 -15.15 -12.53
CA ASN A 105 12.31 -14.49 -11.26
C ASN A 105 12.59 -15.55 -10.19
N THR A 106 13.87 -15.75 -9.88
CA THR A 106 14.33 -16.66 -8.83
C THR A 106 14.77 -15.94 -7.56
N ILE A 107 14.65 -14.60 -7.54
CA ILE A 107 15.22 -13.75 -6.49
C ILE A 107 14.18 -13.20 -5.52
N THR A 108 12.90 -13.18 -5.90
CA THR A 108 11.80 -12.67 -5.07
C THR A 108 10.57 -13.57 -5.18
N ASP A 109 9.67 -13.46 -4.19
CA ASP A 109 8.36 -14.12 -4.22
C ASP A 109 7.46 -13.58 -5.35
N CYS A 110 6.31 -14.22 -5.58
CA CYS A 110 5.25 -13.66 -6.41
C CYS A 110 4.44 -12.56 -5.66
N TYR A 111 3.61 -11.82 -6.39
CA TYR A 111 2.86 -10.68 -5.84
C TYR A 111 1.79 -11.06 -4.80
N GLN A 112 1.36 -12.32 -4.71
CA GLN A 112 0.17 -12.74 -3.94
C GLN A 112 0.21 -12.32 -2.46
N ARG A 113 1.39 -12.34 -1.83
CA ARG A 113 1.55 -11.88 -0.44
C ARG A 113 1.38 -10.37 -0.30
N LEU A 114 1.85 -9.60 -1.29
CA LEU A 114 1.67 -8.15 -1.33
C LEU A 114 0.23 -7.79 -1.68
N GLU A 115 -0.44 -8.57 -2.54
CA GLU A 115 -1.87 -8.43 -2.84
C GLU A 115 -2.71 -8.61 -1.58
N PHE A 116 -2.48 -9.68 -0.81
CA PHE A 116 -3.19 -9.93 0.45
C PHE A 116 -3.07 -8.75 1.43
N LEU A 117 -1.87 -8.17 1.56
CA LEU A 117 -1.65 -7.00 2.41
C LEU A 117 -2.28 -5.73 1.81
N GLY A 118 -2.12 -5.54 0.51
CA GLY A 118 -2.59 -4.37 -0.22
C GLY A 118 -4.12 -4.25 -0.22
N ASP A 119 -4.83 -5.36 -0.31
CA ASP A 119 -6.30 -5.39 -0.27
C ASP A 119 -6.84 -4.78 1.02
N ALA A 120 -6.32 -5.22 2.17
CA ALA A 120 -6.71 -4.68 3.48
C ALA A 120 -6.32 -3.20 3.64
N ILE A 121 -5.17 -2.78 3.09
CA ILE A 121 -4.74 -1.38 3.13
C ILE A 121 -5.67 -0.50 2.30
N LEU A 122 -6.01 -0.91 1.08
CA LEU A 122 -6.90 -0.15 0.20
C LEU A 122 -8.32 -0.07 0.78
N ASP A 123 -8.85 -1.18 1.33
CA ASP A 123 -10.15 -1.17 1.99
C ASP A 123 -10.19 -0.19 3.16
N TYR A 124 -9.15 -0.17 4.00
CA TYR A 124 -9.04 0.79 5.11
C TYR A 124 -8.98 2.24 4.60
N LEU A 125 -8.12 2.54 3.63
CA LEU A 125 -7.94 3.90 3.12
C LEU A 125 -9.22 4.44 2.47
N ILE A 126 -9.90 3.62 1.68
CA ILE A 126 -11.17 3.98 1.03
C ILE A 126 -12.26 4.15 2.08
N THR A 127 -12.39 3.20 3.01
CA THR A 127 -13.38 3.27 4.09
C THR A 127 -13.17 4.52 4.95
N LYS A 128 -11.92 4.83 5.30
CA LYS A 128 -11.58 6.04 6.06
C LYS A 128 -11.96 7.30 5.29
N HIS A 129 -11.63 7.38 4.00
CA HIS A 129 -11.97 8.53 3.17
C HIS A 129 -13.49 8.74 3.05
N LEU A 130 -14.26 7.65 2.87
CA LEU A 130 -15.73 7.71 2.84
C LEU A 130 -16.33 8.13 4.18
N TYR A 131 -15.74 7.70 5.29
CA TYR A 131 -16.19 8.04 6.64
C TYR A 131 -15.90 9.51 7.01
N GLU A 132 -14.73 10.03 6.60
CA GLU A 132 -14.32 11.42 6.83
C GLU A 132 -14.99 12.42 5.87
N ASP A 133 -15.78 11.95 4.90
CA ASP A 133 -16.48 12.79 3.93
C ASP A 133 -17.49 13.73 4.63
N PRO A 134 -17.43 15.06 4.35
CA PRO A 134 -18.32 16.04 4.96
C PRO A 134 -19.82 15.80 4.68
N ARG A 135 -20.15 14.99 3.67
CA ARG A 135 -21.53 14.60 3.33
C ARG A 135 -22.19 13.68 4.36
N GLN A 136 -21.44 13.17 5.34
CA GLN A 136 -21.92 12.31 6.43
C GLN A 136 -22.90 11.23 5.97
N HIS A 137 -22.41 10.34 5.11
CA HIS A 137 -23.22 9.27 4.54
C HIS A 137 -23.80 8.34 5.60
N SER A 138 -25.01 7.84 5.36
CA SER A 138 -25.61 6.83 6.23
C SER A 138 -24.84 5.50 6.16
N PRO A 139 -24.91 4.64 7.20
CA PRO A 139 -24.18 3.36 7.21
C PRO A 139 -24.49 2.45 6.01
N GLY A 140 -25.73 2.49 5.49
CA GLY A 140 -26.11 1.75 4.28
C GLY A 140 -25.38 2.28 3.06
N VAL A 141 -25.41 3.59 2.83
CA VAL A 141 -24.73 4.24 1.69
C VAL A 141 -23.22 4.04 1.76
N LEU A 142 -22.61 4.09 2.95
CA LEU A 142 -21.18 3.79 3.12
C LEU A 142 -20.84 2.36 2.68
N THR A 143 -21.70 1.39 3.00
CA THR A 143 -21.51 -0.01 2.60
C THR A 143 -21.63 -0.17 1.09
N ASP A 144 -22.60 0.49 0.47
CA ASP A 144 -22.80 0.47 -0.98
C ASP A 144 -21.64 1.15 -1.73
N LEU A 145 -21.23 2.34 -1.28
CA LEU A 145 -20.09 3.07 -1.84
C LEU A 145 -18.79 2.27 -1.72
N ARG A 146 -18.53 1.68 -0.54
CA ARG A 146 -17.37 0.83 -0.35
C ARG A 146 -17.38 -0.36 -1.31
N SER A 147 -18.51 -1.05 -1.44
CA SER A 147 -18.64 -2.20 -2.34
C SER A 147 -18.48 -1.81 -3.83
N ALA A 148 -18.87 -0.59 -4.18
CA ALA A 148 -18.70 -0.07 -5.53
C ALA A 148 -17.25 0.35 -5.85
N LEU A 149 -16.50 0.85 -4.86
CA LEU A 149 -15.12 1.33 -5.03
C LEU A 149 -14.08 0.23 -4.81
N VAL A 150 -14.32 -0.67 -3.86
CA VAL A 150 -13.44 -1.78 -3.50
C VAL A 150 -13.89 -3.03 -4.27
N ASN A 151 -13.55 -3.06 -5.55
CA ASN A 151 -13.83 -4.21 -6.42
C ASN A 151 -12.69 -4.39 -7.42
N ASN A 152 -12.30 -5.65 -7.64
CA ASN A 152 -11.29 -6.07 -8.62
C ASN A 152 -11.50 -5.46 -10.01
N THR A 153 -12.74 -5.25 -10.44
CA THR A 153 -13.03 -4.63 -11.76
C THR A 153 -12.56 -3.17 -11.81
N ILE A 154 -12.79 -2.41 -10.74
CA ILE A 154 -12.31 -1.03 -10.63
C ILE A 154 -10.80 -1.01 -10.57
N PHE A 155 -10.19 -1.87 -9.75
CA PHE A 155 -8.73 -1.96 -9.66
C PHE A 155 -8.08 -2.37 -10.99
N ALA A 156 -8.68 -3.30 -11.74
CA ALA A 156 -8.20 -3.68 -13.06
C ALA A 156 -8.28 -2.50 -14.05
N SER A 157 -9.40 -1.76 -14.06
CA SER A 157 -9.55 -0.57 -14.92
C SER A 157 -8.51 0.52 -14.60
N LEU A 158 -8.24 0.74 -13.30
CA LEU A 158 -7.21 1.68 -12.86
C LEU A 158 -5.81 1.19 -13.23
N ALA A 159 -5.51 -0.09 -13.03
CA ALA A 159 -4.24 -0.67 -13.40
C ALA A 159 -3.93 -0.50 -14.90
N VAL A 160 -4.92 -0.73 -15.78
CA VAL A 160 -4.79 -0.46 -17.21
C VAL A 160 -4.57 1.02 -17.49
N LYS A 161 -5.40 1.90 -16.90
CA LYS A 161 -5.31 3.35 -17.06
C LYS A 161 -3.94 3.93 -16.67
N TYR A 162 -3.30 3.35 -15.65
CA TYR A 162 -1.97 3.72 -15.18
C TYR A 162 -0.84 2.87 -15.75
N ASP A 163 -1.08 2.15 -16.85
CA ASP A 163 -0.07 1.39 -17.60
C ASP A 163 0.58 0.22 -16.83
N TYR A 164 -0.04 -0.32 -15.78
CA TYR A 164 0.54 -1.43 -14.99
C TYR A 164 0.76 -2.68 -15.85
N HIS A 165 -0.14 -2.96 -16.79
CA HIS A 165 -0.06 -4.11 -17.71
C HIS A 165 1.26 -4.15 -18.49
N LYS A 166 1.88 -3.00 -18.80
CA LYS A 166 3.16 -2.93 -19.56
C LYS A 166 4.36 -3.46 -18.78
N TYR A 167 4.28 -3.44 -17.46
CA TYR A 167 5.37 -3.86 -16.57
C TYR A 167 5.09 -5.21 -15.91
N PHE A 168 3.92 -5.81 -16.19
CA PHE A 168 3.51 -7.08 -15.63
C PHE A 168 4.36 -8.24 -16.18
N LYS A 169 4.91 -9.05 -15.28
CA LYS A 169 5.76 -10.19 -15.62
C LYS A 169 4.99 -11.48 -15.40
N ALA A 170 4.65 -12.15 -16.48
CA ALA A 170 4.01 -13.46 -16.49
C ALA A 170 4.52 -14.29 -17.66
N VAL A 171 4.43 -15.61 -17.53
CA VAL A 171 4.61 -16.56 -18.65
C VAL A 171 3.29 -17.31 -18.79
N SER A 172 2.32 -16.70 -19.46
CA SER A 172 1.02 -17.31 -19.76
C SER A 172 0.37 -16.59 -20.96
N PRO A 173 0.36 -17.21 -22.16
CA PRO A 173 -0.25 -16.62 -23.35
C PRO A 173 -1.75 -16.31 -23.18
N GLU A 174 -2.47 -17.20 -22.49
CA GLU A 174 -3.91 -17.03 -22.20
C GLU A 174 -4.17 -15.76 -21.38
N LEU A 175 -3.35 -15.52 -20.37
CA LEU A 175 -3.48 -14.34 -19.51
C LEU A 175 -3.18 -13.05 -20.29
N PHE A 176 -2.17 -13.05 -21.16
CA PHE A 176 -1.87 -11.90 -22.01
C PHE A 176 -3.02 -11.58 -22.96
N HIS A 177 -3.65 -12.60 -23.57
CA HIS A 177 -4.79 -12.38 -24.46
C HIS A 177 -5.96 -11.70 -23.72
N VAL A 178 -6.30 -12.17 -22.51
CA VAL A 178 -7.36 -11.56 -21.70
C VAL A 178 -7.01 -10.14 -21.28
N ILE A 179 -5.74 -9.88 -20.94
CA ILE A 179 -5.28 -8.54 -20.58
C ILE A 179 -5.37 -7.60 -21.79
N ASP A 180 -4.93 -8.04 -22.96
CA ASP A 180 -4.93 -7.22 -24.17
C ASP A 180 -6.36 -6.89 -24.61
N ASP A 181 -7.27 -7.87 -24.61
CA ASP A 181 -8.70 -7.65 -24.88
C ASP A 181 -9.31 -6.64 -23.90
N PHE A 182 -8.97 -6.77 -22.61
CA PHE A 182 -9.46 -5.85 -21.58
C PHE A 182 -8.87 -4.45 -21.75
N VAL A 183 -7.58 -4.32 -22.08
CA VAL A 183 -6.92 -3.03 -22.35
C VAL A 183 -7.60 -2.33 -23.52
N GLN A 184 -7.82 -3.07 -24.61
CA GLN A 184 -8.46 -2.55 -25.82
C GLN A 184 -9.88 -2.07 -25.52
N PHE A 185 -10.67 -2.88 -24.80
CA PHE A 185 -12.01 -2.51 -24.37
C PHE A 185 -12.05 -1.26 -23.47
N GLN A 186 -11.06 -1.06 -22.60
CA GLN A 186 -10.98 0.13 -21.76
C GLN A 186 -10.54 1.38 -22.53
N MET A 187 -9.78 1.24 -23.62
CA MET A 187 -9.36 2.37 -24.47
C MET A 187 -10.45 2.84 -25.43
N GLU A 188 -11.41 1.98 -25.76
CA GLU A 188 -12.54 2.30 -26.64
C GLU A 188 -13.70 3.02 -25.92
N LYS A 189 -13.62 3.19 -24.59
CA LYS A 189 -14.60 3.92 -23.75
C LYS A 189 -14.13 5.32 -23.40
#